data_AF-A0A562M7T1-F1
#
_entry.id   AF-A0A562M7T1-F1
#
_cell.length_a   1.000
_cell.length_b   1.000
_cell.length_c   1.000
_cell.angle_alpha   90.00
_cell.angle_beta   90.00
_cell.angle_gamma   90.00
#
_symmetry.space_group_name_H-M   'P 1'
#
loop_
_entity.id
_entity.type
_entity.pdbx_description
1 polymer ?
#
loop_
_entity_poly.entity_id
_entity_poly.type
_entity_poly.pdbx_seq_one_letter_code
_entity_poly.pdbx_strand_id
1 'polypeptide(L)'
;YFEYSPDIRRAIYTTNAIEAMHRQIRKVTKTKGAFTSDQALLKLVYLTVKEISKKWTMPVRNWGLTMQQLHIKFGDRIKAFGNSF
;
A
#
# COMPACT_ATOMS: atom_id res chain seq x y z
N TYR A 1 2.83 -10.81 -15.34
CA TYR A 1 3.41 -11.17 -14.02
C TYR A 1 4.81 -11.75 -14.14
N PHE A 2 5.02 -12.82 -14.93
CA PHE A 2 6.35 -13.47 -15.05
C PHE A 2 7.42 -12.63 -15.74
N GLU A 3 7.03 -11.60 -16.49
CA GLU A 3 7.95 -10.64 -17.12
C GLU A 3 8.63 -9.67 -16.12
N TYR A 4 8.29 -9.74 -14.84
CA TYR A 4 8.88 -8.89 -13.80
C TYR A 4 10.00 -9.65 -13.08
N SER A 5 11.05 -8.91 -12.68
CA SER A 5 12.12 -9.47 -11.86
C SER A 5 11.57 -10.08 -10.56
N PRO A 6 12.29 -11.04 -9.94
CA PRO A 6 11.85 -11.65 -8.68
C PRO A 6 11.51 -10.63 -7.58
N ASP A 7 12.24 -9.52 -7.49
CA ASP A 7 11.98 -8.47 -6.50
C ASP A 7 10.69 -7.69 -6.76
N ILE A 8 10.41 -7.34 -8.03
CA ILE A 8 9.14 -6.69 -8.40
C ILE A 8 7.96 -7.65 -8.19
N ARG A 9 8.11 -8.92 -8.59
CA ARG A 9 7.07 -9.94 -8.32
C ARG A 9 6.75 -10.02 -6.84
N ARG A 10 7.78 -10.05 -5.99
CA ARG A 10 7.64 -10.03 -4.53
C ARG A 10 6.83 -8.85 -4.03
N ALA A 11 7.13 -7.65 -4.48
CA ALA A 11 6.35 -6.47 -4.10
C ALA A 11 4.86 -6.59 -4.53
N ILE A 12 4.58 -7.18 -5.69
CA ILE A 12 3.21 -7.37 -6.20
C ILE A 12 2.45 -8.44 -5.41
N TYR A 13 3.07 -9.61 -5.18
CA TYR A 13 2.36 -10.76 -4.59
C TYR A 13 2.23 -10.68 -3.07
N THR A 14 2.97 -9.79 -2.40
CA THR A 14 2.85 -9.65 -0.94
C THR A 14 1.47 -9.12 -0.56
N THR A 15 0.56 -10.02 -0.20
CA THR A 15 -0.80 -9.68 0.26
C THR A 15 -0.81 -9.14 1.70
N ASN A 16 0.28 -9.30 2.45
CA ASN A 16 0.38 -8.87 3.86
C ASN A 16 -0.07 -7.42 4.08
N ALA A 17 0.26 -6.50 3.17
CA ALA A 17 -0.12 -5.09 3.30
C ALA A 17 -1.64 -4.88 3.16
N ILE A 18 -2.25 -5.45 2.10
CA ILE A 18 -3.69 -5.31 1.84
C ILE A 18 -4.51 -6.10 2.87
N GLU A 19 -4.05 -7.28 3.27
CA GLU A 19 -4.69 -8.09 4.32
C GLU A 19 -4.63 -7.40 5.68
N ALA A 20 -3.50 -6.79 6.04
CA ALA A 20 -3.36 -6.02 7.27
C ALA A 20 -4.33 -4.82 7.28
N MET A 21 -4.44 -4.09 6.17
CA MET A 21 -5.40 -3.00 6.02
C MET A 21 -6.85 -3.50 6.18
N HIS A 22 -7.23 -4.56 5.45
CA HIS A 22 -8.56 -5.16 5.56
C HIS A 22 -8.87 -5.65 6.98
N ARG A 23 -7.89 -6.25 7.67
CA ARG A 23 -8.04 -6.68 9.07
C ARG A 23 -8.38 -5.51 9.99
N GLN A 24 -7.71 -4.37 9.83
CA GLN A 24 -7.99 -3.18 10.65
C GLN A 24 -9.37 -2.59 10.34
N ILE A 25 -9.75 -2.51 9.07
CA ILE A 25 -11.10 -2.05 8.67
C ILE A 25 -12.17 -2.97 9.26
N ARG A 26 -12.04 -4.29 9.11
CA ARG A 26 -12.97 -5.26 9.73
C ARG A 26 -13.02 -5.15 11.25
N LYS A 27 -11.88 -4.85 11.90
CA LYS A 27 -11.82 -4.69 13.36
C LYS A 27 -12.66 -3.51 13.84
N VAL A 28 -12.68 -2.39 13.12
CA VAL A 28 -13.44 -1.19 13.51
C VAL A 28 -14.91 -1.26 13.10
N THR A 29 -15.24 -2.01 12.05
CA THR A 29 -16.62 -2.15 11.58
C THR A 29 -17.38 -3.26 12.31
N LYS A 30 -16.71 -4.36 12.72
CA LYS A 30 -17.38 -5.52 13.35
C LYS A 30 -18.14 -5.22 14.65
N THR A 31 -17.72 -4.18 15.38
CA THR A 31 -18.33 -3.81 16.68
C THR A 31 -19.36 -2.70 16.54
N LYS A 32 -19.48 -2.07 15.36
CA LYS A 32 -20.51 -1.09 15.06
C LYS A 32 -21.74 -1.84 14.54
N GLY A 33 -22.92 -1.51 15.06
CA GLY A 33 -24.20 -1.94 14.51
C GLY A 33 -24.49 -1.28 13.16
N ALA A 34 -25.76 -1.05 12.84
CA ALA A 34 -26.12 -0.32 11.62
C ALA A 34 -25.55 1.11 11.63
N PHE A 35 -24.99 1.54 10.51
CA PHE A 35 -24.57 2.92 10.31
C PHE A 35 -25.78 3.80 10.02
N THR A 36 -25.79 5.03 10.55
CA THR A 36 -26.90 5.98 10.36
C THR A 36 -26.92 6.61 8.97
N SER A 37 -25.81 6.56 8.23
CA SER A 37 -25.68 7.02 6.84
C SER A 37 -24.38 6.49 6.21
N ASP A 38 -24.30 6.48 4.89
CA ASP A 38 -23.07 6.14 4.15
C ASP A 38 -21.91 7.09 4.48
N GLN A 39 -22.21 8.35 4.76
CA GLN A 39 -21.22 9.34 5.20
C GLN A 39 -20.58 8.98 6.54
N ALA A 40 -21.36 8.41 7.47
CA ALA A 40 -20.83 7.95 8.75
C ALA A 40 -19.84 6.77 8.57
N LEU A 41 -20.17 5.83 7.68
CA LEU A 41 -19.28 4.73 7.30
C LEU A 41 -18.01 5.25 6.62
N LEU A 42 -18.13 6.16 5.66
CA LEU A 42 -17.00 6.74 4.94
C LEU A 42 -16.04 7.46 5.88
N LYS A 43 -16.55 8.28 6.82
CA LYS A 43 -15.74 8.95 7.83
C LYS A 43 -14.99 7.95 8.71
N LEU A 44 -15.64 6.87 9.14
CA LEU A 44 -14.99 5.83 9.94
C LEU A 44 -13.84 5.16 9.18
N VAL A 45 -14.08 4.77 7.91
CA VAL A 45 -13.05 4.16 7.06
C VAL A 45 -11.88 5.13 6.84
N TYR A 46 -12.17 6.40 6.53
CA TYR A 46 -11.16 7.44 6.37
C TYR A 46 -10.28 7.60 7.60
N LEU A 47 -10.88 7.73 8.79
CA LEU A 47 -10.14 7.86 10.05
C LEU A 47 -9.29 6.63 10.33
N THR A 48 -9.80 5.45 10.01
CA THR A 48 -9.09 4.18 10.18
C THR A 48 -7.87 4.11 9.27
N VAL A 49 -8.02 4.44 7.99
CA VAL A 49 -6.90 4.49 7.03
C VAL A 49 -5.87 5.53 7.47
N LYS A 50 -6.30 6.72 7.92
CA LYS A 50 -5.42 7.76 8.46
C LYS A 50 -4.62 7.30 9.68
N GLU A 51 -5.17 6.44 10.52
CA GLU A 51 -4.46 5.88 11.67
C GLU A 51 -3.51 4.76 11.28
N ILE A 52 -3.90 3.92 10.32
CA ILE A 52 -3.03 2.86 9.78
C ILE A 52 -1.82 3.48 9.07
N SER A 53 -2.02 4.53 8.29
CA SER A 53 -0.96 5.18 7.50
C SER A 53 0.15 5.76 8.39
N LYS A 54 -0.17 6.21 9.61
CA LYS A 54 0.84 6.66 10.59
C LYS A 54 1.85 5.57 10.95
N LYS A 55 1.48 4.29 10.81
CA LYS A 55 2.34 3.14 11.12
C LYS A 55 3.13 2.65 9.91
N TRP A 56 2.85 3.17 8.71
CA TRP A 56 3.57 2.83 7.48
C TRP A 56 4.87 3.63 7.36
N THR A 57 5.73 3.50 8.36
CA THR A 57 7.04 4.17 8.41
C THR A 57 8.16 3.28 7.91
N MET A 58 7.96 1.97 7.87
CA MET A 58 8.98 1.02 7.44
C MET A 58 9.13 1.04 5.90
N PRO A 59 10.36 1.19 5.39
CA PRO A 59 10.61 1.13 3.96
C PRO A 59 10.35 -0.28 3.41
N VAL A 60 9.95 -0.35 2.14
CA VAL A 60 9.79 -1.63 1.45
C VAL A 60 11.15 -2.32 1.34
N ARG A 61 11.19 -3.61 1.66
CA ARG A 61 12.42 -4.41 1.58
C ARG A 61 12.97 -4.40 0.15
N ASN A 62 14.27 -4.16 0.00
CA ASN A 62 14.97 -4.11 -1.29
C ASN A 62 14.36 -3.08 -2.28
N TRP A 63 13.79 -1.99 -1.79
CA TRP A 63 13.14 -0.99 -2.64
C TRP A 63 14.09 -0.35 -3.66
N GLY A 64 15.34 -0.08 -3.29
CA GLY A 64 16.33 0.50 -4.21
C GLY A 64 16.57 -0.38 -5.45
N LEU A 65 16.79 -1.68 -5.25
CA LEU A 65 16.96 -2.65 -6.34
C LEU A 65 15.68 -2.80 -7.16
N THR A 66 14.53 -2.88 -6.49
CA THR A 66 13.21 -2.97 -7.15
C THR A 66 12.98 -1.76 -8.05
N MET A 67 13.31 -0.56 -7.56
CA MET A 67 13.16 0.69 -8.31
C MET A 67 14.10 0.76 -9.52
N GLN A 68 15.35 0.31 -9.40
CA GLN A 68 16.27 0.22 -10.54
C GLN A 68 15.73 -0.70 -11.62
N GLN A 69 15.22 -1.88 -11.24
CA GLN A 69 14.60 -2.84 -12.18
C GLN A 69 13.34 -2.26 -12.84
N LEU A 70 12.55 -1.49 -12.09
CA LEU A 70 11.39 -0.77 -12.63
C LEU A 70 11.83 0.32 -13.62
N HIS A 71 12.87 1.09 -13.31
CA HIS A 71 13.42 2.10 -14.22
C HIS A 71 13.94 1.48 -15.52
N ILE A 72 14.68 0.36 -15.46
CA ILE A 72 15.14 -0.36 -16.65
C ILE A 72 13.96 -0.81 -17.51
N LYS A 73 12.88 -1.33 -16.90
CA LYS A 73 11.72 -1.85 -17.64
C LYS A 73 10.81 -0.74 -18.21
N PHE A 74 10.72 0.41 -17.56
CA PHE A 74 9.76 1.47 -17.91
C PHE A 74 10.41 2.79 -18.38
N GLY A 75 11.75 2.86 -18.41
CA GLY A 75 12.53 4.01 -18.84
C GLY A 75 12.13 5.30 -18.12
N ASP A 76 11.91 6.35 -18.90
CA ASP A 76 11.61 7.71 -18.41
C ASP A 76 10.25 7.85 -17.71
N ARG A 77 9.36 6.84 -17.81
CA ARG A 77 8.09 6.84 -17.05
C ARG A 77 8.31 6.77 -15.54
N ILE A 78 9.46 6.26 -15.11
CA ILE A 78 9.85 6.12 -13.71
C ILE A 78 11.17 6.83 -13.52
N LYS A 79 11.20 7.95 -12.80
CA LYS A 79 12.45 8.66 -12.51
C LYS A 79 13.35 7.79 -11.63
N ALA A 80 14.61 7.62 -12.02
CA ALA A 80 15.61 7.02 -11.14
C ALA A 80 15.81 7.91 -9.89
N PHE A 81 16.09 7.30 -8.74
CA PHE A 81 16.46 8.03 -7.52
C PHE A 81 17.69 8.91 -7.83
N GLY A 82 17.48 10.22 -7.95
CA GLY A 82 18.53 11.17 -8.33
C GLY A 82 18.05 12.53 -8.86
N ASN A 83 16.84 12.66 -9.40
CA ASN A 83 16.34 13.92 -9.98
C ASN A 83 15.14 14.52 -9.23
N SER A 84 15.21 14.55 -7.90
CA SER A 84 14.22 15.23 -7.07
C SER A 84 14.88 15.95 -5.91
N PHE A 85 15.63 17.00 -6.26
CA PHE A 85 15.71 18.26 -5.52
C PHE A 85 15.37 19.38 -6.51
#